data_AF-A0A1G0YH73-F1
#
_entry.id   AF-A0A1G0YH73-F1
#
_cell.length_a   1.000
_cell.length_b   1.000
_cell.length_c   1.000
_cell.angle_alpha   90.00
_cell.angle_beta   90.00
_cell.angle_gamma   90.00
#
_symmetry.space_group_name_H-M   'P 1'
#
loop_
_entity.id
_entity.type
_entity.pdbx_description
1 polymer ?
#
loop_
_entity_poly.entity_id
_entity_poly.type
_entity_poly.pdbx_seq_one_letter_code
_entity_poly.pdbx_strand_id
1 'polypeptide(L)'
;MSRLSSISNDAVLKEFAQGVAQDAVMPVADFLAPTVAVSKSVGRYKKYTEKNRFHIPDTLRTLGGRATELKFEVADETYNCEPHALDYPVDNLEQLEADDVMNMLR
;
A
#
# COMPACT_ATOMS: atom_id res chain seq x y z
N MET A 1 5.11 -17.91 21.61
CA MET A 1 5.47 -17.00 20.51
C MET A 1 6.12 -17.83 19.42
N SER A 2 5.50 -17.92 18.25
CA SER A 2 5.94 -18.80 17.14
C SER A 2 7.18 -18.22 16.44
N ARG A 3 8.13 -19.04 16.00
CA ARG A 3 9.32 -18.60 15.24
C ARG A 3 8.97 -17.78 13.98
N LEU A 4 7.82 -18.08 13.36
CA LEU A 4 7.29 -17.31 12.24
C LEU A 4 6.95 -15.86 12.64
N SER A 5 6.42 -15.65 13.85
CA SER A 5 6.08 -14.32 14.36
C SER A 5 7.29 -13.47 14.77
N SER A 6 8.43 -14.10 15.05
CA SER A 6 9.70 -13.39 15.28
C SER A 6 10.38 -12.99 13.98
N ILE A 7 10.35 -13.86 12.96
CA ILE A 7 10.93 -13.58 11.63
C ILE A 7 10.12 -12.51 10.90
N SER A 8 8.78 -12.59 10.97
CA SER A 8 7.90 -11.59 10.35
C SER A 8 7.99 -10.20 10.99
N ASN A 9 8.63 -10.08 12.15
CA ASN A 9 8.80 -8.82 12.87
C ASN A 9 10.24 -8.29 12.87
N ASP A 10 11.16 -8.96 12.18
CA ASP A 10 12.51 -8.47 12.01
C ASP A 10 12.51 -7.15 11.22
N ALA A 11 13.14 -6.11 11.78
CA ALA A 11 13.22 -4.80 11.18
C ALA A 11 14.06 -4.81 9.90
N VAL A 12 15.13 -5.62 9.86
CA VAL A 12 16.04 -5.70 8.71
C VAL A 12 15.32 -6.28 7.49
N LEU A 13 14.58 -7.38 7.70
CA LEU A 13 13.80 -8.01 6.62
C LEU A 13 12.65 -7.11 6.13
N LYS A 14 12.05 -6.33 7.03
CA LYS A 14 10.99 -5.37 6.66
C LYS A 14 11.53 -4.23 5.79
N GLU A 15 12.66 -3.63 6.17
CA GLU A 15 13.27 -2.54 5.41
C GLU A 15 13.76 -3.02 4.04
N PHE A 16 14.38 -4.21 3.98
CA PHE A 16 14.77 -4.83 2.71
C PHE A 16 13.57 -5.10 1.81
N ALA A 17 12.50 -5.71 2.35
CA ALA A 17 11.29 -5.98 1.60
C ALA A 17 10.60 -4.71 1.08
N GLN A 18 10.65 -3.61 1.84
CA GLN A 18 10.13 -2.31 1.38
C GLN A 18 10.91 -1.77 0.17
N GLY A 19 12.23 -1.93 0.15
CA GLY A 19 13.07 -1.55 -1.00
C GLY A 19 12.77 -2.40 -2.24
N VAL A 20 12.72 -3.73 -2.09
CA VAL A 20 12.40 -4.65 -3.20
C VAL A 20 10.99 -4.41 -3.74
N ALA A 21 10.02 -4.10 -2.87
CA ALA A 21 8.68 -3.77 -3.30
C ALA A 21 8.64 -2.50 -4.16
N GLN A 22 9.47 -1.50 -3.89
CA GLN A 22 9.57 -0.30 -4.73
C GLN A 22 10.16 -0.60 -6.11
N ASP A 23 11.18 -1.45 -6.17
CA ASP A 23 11.83 -1.84 -7.43
C ASP A 23 10.95 -2.76 -8.31
N ALA A 24 10.10 -3.58 -7.68
CA ALA A 24 9.22 -4.51 -8.37
C ALA A 24 7.95 -3.86 -8.97
N VAL A 25 7.62 -2.63 -8.55
CA VAL A 25 6.44 -1.92 -9.05
C VAL A 25 6.72 -1.38 -10.45
N MET A 26 5.88 -1.77 -11.41
CA MET A 26 5.95 -1.19 -12.76
C MET A 26 5.69 0.32 -12.69
N PRO A 27 6.59 1.17 -13.22
CA PRO A 27 6.49 2.63 -13.06
C PRO A 27 5.21 3.23 -13.69
N VAL A 28 4.69 2.59 -14.73
CA VAL A 28 3.43 2.99 -15.38
C VAL A 28 2.21 2.69 -14.49
N ALA A 29 2.26 1.58 -13.75
CA ALA A 29 1.18 1.20 -12.86
C ALA A 29 1.09 2.15 -11.66
N ASP A 30 2.25 2.52 -11.08
CA ASP A 30 2.31 3.49 -9.98
C ASP A 30 1.86 4.89 -10.41
N PHE A 31 2.21 5.30 -11.64
CA PHE A 31 1.73 6.57 -12.20
C PHE A 31 0.20 6.63 -12.34
N LEU A 32 -0.43 5.53 -12.78
CA LEU A 32 -1.89 5.47 -12.97
C LEU A 32 -2.65 5.27 -11.65
N ALA A 33 -2.10 4.48 -10.74
CA ALA A 33 -2.73 4.10 -9.48
C ALA A 33 -1.67 4.05 -8.36
N PRO A 34 -1.36 5.20 -7.74
CA PRO A 34 -0.34 5.25 -6.70
C PRO A 34 -0.78 4.45 -5.47
N THR A 35 0.18 3.82 -4.81
CA THR A 35 -0.08 3.05 -3.59
C THR A 35 -0.39 4.00 -2.42
N VAL A 36 -1.58 3.87 -1.81
CA VAL A 36 -2.00 4.66 -0.66
C VAL A 36 -2.24 3.75 0.54
N ALA A 37 -1.66 4.10 1.69
CA ALA A 37 -1.82 3.33 2.92
C ALA A 37 -3.28 3.41 3.44
N VAL A 38 -3.89 2.25 3.65
CA VAL A 38 -5.23 2.10 4.24
C VAL A 38 -5.18 1.27 5.52
N SER A 39 -6.04 1.60 6.49
CA SER A 39 -6.07 0.94 7.80
C SER A 39 -6.95 -0.30 7.88
N LYS A 40 -7.84 -0.52 6.89
CA LYS A 40 -8.80 -1.63 6.86
C LYS A 40 -8.62 -2.42 5.57
N SER A 41 -8.78 -3.74 5.63
CA SER A 41 -8.77 -4.61 4.45
C SER A 41 -10.03 -4.45 3.60
N VAL A 42 -11.18 -4.21 4.22
CA VAL A 42 -12.43 -3.92 3.53
C VAL A 42 -12.92 -2.54 3.91
N GLY A 43 -13.28 -1.75 2.91
CA GLY A 43 -13.76 -0.39 3.15
C GLY A 43 -14.55 0.17 1.99
N ARG A 44 -14.96 1.42 2.16
CA ARG A 44 -15.64 2.22 1.13
C ARG A 44 -14.73 3.37 0.73
N TYR A 45 -14.68 3.65 -0.55
CA TYR A 45 -14.06 4.86 -1.09
C TYR A 45 -15.09 5.68 -1.86
N LYS A 46 -14.79 6.97 -1.99
CA LYS A 46 -15.63 7.94 -2.66
C LYS A 46 -15.27 7.98 -4.15
N LYS A 47 -16.18 7.54 -5.02
CA LYS A 47 -16.04 7.64 -6.48
C LYS A 47 -16.69 8.94 -6.96
N TYR A 48 -15.87 9.83 -7.50
CA TYR A 48 -16.33 11.08 -8.10
C TYR A 48 -16.68 10.87 -9.58
N THR A 49 -17.86 11.35 -9.98
CA THR A 49 -18.28 11.41 -11.39
C THR A 49 -17.38 12.38 -12.16
N GLU A 50 -17.27 12.21 -13.48
CA GLU A 50 -16.39 13.01 -14.34
C GLU A 50 -16.64 14.52 -14.21
N LYS A 51 -17.90 14.90 -14.01
CA LYS A 51 -18.31 16.30 -13.87
C LYS A 51 -17.88 16.93 -12.54
N ASN A 52 -17.87 16.17 -11.45
CA ASN A 52 -17.65 16.71 -10.10
C ASN A 52 -16.24 16.46 -9.55
N ARG A 53 -15.40 15.69 -10.28
CA ARG A 53 -14.04 15.34 -9.83
C ARG A 53 -13.10 16.54 -9.73
N PHE A 54 -13.25 17.51 -10.64
CA PHE A 54 -12.39 18.71 -10.72
C PHE A 54 -13.21 20.00 -10.85
N HIS A 55 -14.50 19.97 -10.52
CA HIS A 55 -15.34 21.15 -10.62
C HIS A 55 -14.90 22.18 -9.58
N ILE A 56 -14.35 23.30 -10.05
CA ILE A 56 -14.02 24.43 -9.18
C ILE A 56 -15.35 25.03 -8.71
N PRO A 57 -15.64 25.02 -7.40
CA PRO A 57 -16.89 25.57 -6.87
C PRO A 57 -16.91 27.09 -7.09
N ASP A 58 -18.04 27.61 -7.54
CA ASP A 58 -18.24 29.05 -7.62
C ASP A 58 -18.43 29.60 -6.20
N THR A 59 -17.40 30.29 -5.71
CA THR A 59 -17.34 30.85 -4.37
C THR A 59 -17.64 32.35 -4.35
N LEU A 60 -17.97 32.96 -5.50
CA LEU A 60 -18.33 34.37 -5.57
C LEU A 60 -19.66 34.61 -4.86
N ARG A 61 -19.56 35.17 -3.64
CA ARG A 61 -20.71 35.60 -2.85
C ARG A 61 -21.01 37.08 -3.08
N THR A 62 -22.29 37.43 -3.07
CA THR A 62 -22.73 38.82 -2.92
C THR A 62 -22.48 39.30 -1.49
N LEU A 63 -22.17 40.59 -1.30
CA LEU A 63 -21.96 41.15 0.04
C LEU A 63 -23.24 40.98 0.88
N GLY A 64 -23.16 40.19 1.96
CA GLY A 64 -24.29 39.91 2.87
C GLY A 64 -25.08 38.62 2.59
N GLY A 65 -24.74 37.85 1.56
CA GLY A 65 -25.39 36.56 1.26
C GLY A 65 -24.88 35.39 2.11
N ARG A 66 -25.69 34.32 2.21
CA ARG A 66 -25.26 33.02 2.79
C ARG A 66 -24.10 32.44 1.99
N ALA A 67 -23.20 31.72 2.65
CA ALA A 67 -22.09 31.02 1.99
C ALA A 67 -22.61 29.99 0.98
N THR A 68 -21.92 29.83 -0.15
CA THR A 68 -22.24 28.79 -1.12
C THR A 68 -21.90 27.41 -0.54
N GLU A 69 -22.89 26.51 -0.51
CA GLU A 69 -22.70 25.14 -0.05
C GLU A 69 -21.98 24.31 -1.13
N LEU A 70 -20.84 23.72 -0.77
CA LEU A 70 -20.15 22.77 -1.63
C LEU A 70 -20.94 21.46 -1.70
N LYS A 71 -21.56 21.19 -2.85
CA LYS A 71 -22.25 19.93 -3.12
C LYS A 71 -21.38 19.08 -4.04
N PHE A 72 -20.95 17.93 -3.53
CA PHE A 72 -20.28 16.91 -4.33
C PHE A 72 -21.27 15.77 -4.52
N GLU A 73 -21.68 15.48 -5.76
CA GLU A 73 -22.37 14.21 -6.03
C GLU A 73 -21.32 13.12 -6.08
N VAL A 74 -21.37 12.22 -5.09
CA VAL A 74 -20.37 11.18 -4.87
C VAL A 74 -21.07 9.84 -4.65
N ALA A 75 -20.58 8.80 -5.30
CA ALA A 75 -21.01 7.44 -5.07
C ALA A 75 -20.04 6.71 -4.13
N ASP A 76 -20.56 5.84 -3.27
CA ASP A 76 -19.75 4.94 -2.46
C ASP A 76 -19.46 3.66 -3.25
N GLU A 77 -18.19 3.33 -3.40
CA GLU A 77 -17.73 2.08 -3.99
C GLU A 77 -16.90 1.32 -2.95
N THR A 78 -16.88 -0.01 -3.03
CA THR A 78 -16.23 -0.86 -2.02
C THR A 78 -14.90 -1.40 -2.53
N TYR A 79 -13.90 -1.44 -1.65
CA TYR A 79 -12.65 -2.16 -1.91
C TYR A 79 -12.52 -3.35 -0.96
N ASN A 80 -11.85 -4.39 -1.44
CA ASN A 80 -11.48 -5.58 -0.67
C ASN A 80 -10.00 -5.91 -0.96
N CYS A 81 -9.14 -5.68 0.02
CA CYS A 81 -7.75 -6.11 0.00
C CYS A 81 -7.71 -7.56 0.48
N GLU A 82 -7.78 -8.50 -0.46
CA GLU A 82 -7.68 -9.93 -0.16
C GLU A 82 -6.27 -10.28 0.32
N PRO A 83 -6.14 -11.07 1.39
CA PRO A 83 -4.84 -11.44 1.93
C PRO A 83 -4.15 -12.47 1.03
N HIS A 84 -3.17 -12.02 0.24
CA HIS A 84 -2.33 -12.86 -0.62
C HIS A 84 -0.90 -12.95 -0.08
N ALA A 85 -0.74 -13.48 1.14
CA ALA A 85 0.58 -13.72 1.70
C ALA A 85 1.24 -14.93 1.02
N LEU A 86 2.49 -14.78 0.59
CA LEU A 86 3.32 -15.86 0.07
C LEU A 86 4.27 -16.33 1.16
N ASP A 87 4.42 -17.65 1.31
CA ASP A 87 5.42 -18.26 2.19
C ASP A 87 6.58 -18.76 1.31
N TYR A 88 7.80 -18.30 1.60
CA TYR A 88 9.00 -18.72 0.89
C TYR A 88 9.83 -19.62 1.81
N PRO A 89 9.83 -20.95 1.60
CA PRO A 89 10.62 -21.85 2.42
C PRO A 89 12.11 -21.62 2.12
N VAL A 90 12.89 -21.32 3.16
CA VAL A 90 14.35 -21.35 3.09
C VAL A 90 14.80 -22.79 3.31
N ASP A 91 15.58 -23.32 2.38
CA ASP A 91 16.14 -24.66 2.53
C ASP A 91 17.24 -24.65 3.59
N ASN A 92 17.10 -25.53 4.59
CA ASN A 92 18.08 -25.66 5.67
C ASN A 92 19.37 -26.34 5.18
N LEU A 93 19.32 -27.06 4.05
CA LEU A 93 20.50 -27.69 3.45
C LEU A 93 21.46 -26.63 2.90
N GLU A 94 20.93 -25.59 2.25
CA GLU A 94 21.70 -24.45 1.75
C GLU A 94 22.35 -23.63 2.90
N GLN A 95 21.67 -23.52 4.05
CA GLN A 95 22.26 -22.89 5.25
C GLN A 95 23.43 -23.70 5.83
N LEU A 96 23.29 -25.03 5.89
CA LEU A 96 24.36 -25.90 6.36
C LEU A 96 25.57 -25.89 5.42
N GLU A 97 25.35 -25.83 4.11
CA GLU A 97 26.43 -25.72 3.12
C GLU A 97 27.14 -24.35 3.20
N ALA A 98 26.42 -23.27 3.43
CA ALA A 98 27.01 -21.92 3.58
C ALA A 98 27.87 -21.79 4.85
N ASP A 99 27.43 -22.38 5.97
CA ASP A 99 28.19 -22.37 7.23
C ASP A 99 29.50 -23.19 7.13
N ASP A 100 29.49 -24.30 6.38
CA ASP A 100 30.68 -25.14 6.20
C ASP A 100 31.74 -24.45 5.31
N VAL A 101 31.32 -23.71 4.29
CA VAL A 101 32.21 -22.89 3.44
C VAL A 101 32.90 -21.77 4.24
N MET A 102 32.20 -21.14 5.19
CA MET A 102 32.77 -20.08 6.03
C MET A 102 33.79 -20.61 7.06
N ASN A 103 33.66 -21.87 7.48
CA ASN A 103 34.65 -22.53 8.34
C ASN A 103 35.90 -22.99 7.58
N MET A 104 35.82 -23.29 6.27
CA MET A 104 36.99 -23.66 5.46
C MET A 104 37.93 -22.49 5.11
N LEU A 105 37.50 -21.24 5.34
CA LEU A 105 38.27 -20.02 5.06
C LEU A 105 39.01 -19.45 6.30
N ARG A 106 39.01 -20.19 7.43
CA ARG A 106 39.81 -19.89 8.63
C ARG A 106 40.98 -20.85 8.78
#